data_AF-A0A3M6UIN6-F1
#
_entry.id   AF-A0A3M6UIN6-F1
#
_cell.length_a   1.000
_cell.length_b   1.000
_cell.length_c   1.000
_cell.angle_alpha   90.00
_cell.angle_beta   90.00
_cell.angle_gamma   90.00
#
_symmetry.space_group_name_H-M   'P 1'
#
loop_
_entity.id
_entity.type
_entity.pdbx_description
1 polymer ?
#
loop_
_entity_poly.entity_id
_entity_poly.type
_entity_poly.pdbx_seq_one_letter_code
_entity_poly.pdbx_strand_id
1 'polypeptide(L)'
;MKRFCVALILLVSLFDGMLRSAAGEDFCSNEDDDSPFEKAPCTAVRTGMVRSTEGQKFLSLCLNNRWKPYYPQGSPVPTCYDICIPGLIGHWRMNEQTGEEVADDSGYENHGLATGPVPKLSKFTRGRYFDSNGVILVPDSPVLNSGMSSFTVAGWVKILDVSYPLTTFAVQKGYGCLFPPGQEGWKAGWEIGHAYSSKGLYVCIRDRKNRMAQKRIEFDDGFQQHHLLYQWAHYAVVFDRQQQEKVFLYINGKKQSDSLDISAVRGSVNNDRPLAFGYLHGWKTKGTLDEYRVYNRALGDLEVGAIFKNHLV
;
A
#
# COMPACT_ATOMS: atom_id res chain seq x y z
N MET A 1 35.17 21.62 13.67
CA MET A 1 33.95 20.81 13.75
C MET A 1 32.76 21.74 13.98
N LYS A 2 32.08 22.13 12.90
CA LYS A 2 30.87 22.97 12.94
C LYS A 2 29.85 22.41 11.94
N ARG A 3 28.59 22.51 12.35
CA ARG A 3 27.35 22.00 11.77
C ARG A 3 27.17 22.45 10.32
N PHE A 4 26.78 21.52 9.42
CA PHE A 4 26.17 21.82 8.11
C PHE A 4 24.96 20.91 7.95
N CYS A 5 23.83 21.39 8.44
CA CYS A 5 22.51 20.93 8.08
C CYS A 5 21.67 22.22 8.02
N VAL A 6 20.73 22.31 7.08
CA VAL A 6 19.98 23.51 6.66
C VAL A 6 20.64 24.31 5.53
N ALA A 7 20.46 23.85 4.28
CA ALA A 7 20.52 24.70 3.08
C ALA A 7 19.90 24.10 1.79
N LEU A 8 19.17 22.97 1.84
CA LEU A 8 18.60 22.36 0.62
C LEU A 8 17.07 22.22 0.60
N ILE A 9 16.38 22.72 1.63
CA ILE A 9 14.90 22.68 1.71
C ILE A 9 14.27 24.02 1.33
N LEU A 10 15.02 25.13 1.32
CA LEU A 10 14.47 26.47 1.10
C LEU A 10 14.38 26.93 -0.37
N LEU A 11 14.92 26.18 -1.33
CA LEU A 11 14.90 26.57 -2.76
C LEU A 11 13.70 26.02 -3.55
N VAL A 12 13.00 25.01 -3.02
CA VAL A 12 11.81 24.44 -3.68
C VAL A 12 10.55 25.26 -3.35
N SER A 13 10.49 25.88 -2.17
CA SER A 13 9.36 26.72 -1.76
C SER A 13 9.29 28.09 -2.44
N LEU A 14 10.40 28.59 -3.03
CA LEU A 14 10.42 29.86 -3.76
C LEU A 14 9.99 29.73 -5.23
N PHE A 15 10.08 28.52 -5.81
CA PHE A 15 9.69 28.29 -7.21
C PHE A 15 8.18 28.07 -7.41
N ASP A 16 7.47 27.61 -6.37
CA ASP A 16 6.00 27.44 -6.43
C ASP A 16 5.24 28.76 -6.21
N GLY A 17 5.89 29.76 -5.60
CA GLY A 17 5.35 31.11 -5.43
C GLY A 17 5.44 32.00 -6.67
N MET A 18 6.42 31.78 -7.55
CA MET A 18 6.62 32.61 -8.76
C MET A 18 5.81 32.16 -9.98
N LEU A 19 5.18 30.97 -9.95
CA LEU A 19 4.34 30.48 -11.06
C LEU A 19 2.84 30.78 -10.88
N ARG A 20 2.44 31.45 -9.79
CA ARG A 20 1.03 31.84 -9.52
C ARG A 20 0.73 33.34 -9.63
N SER A 21 1.66 34.17 -10.07
CA SER A 21 1.37 35.60 -10.33
C SER A 21 2.03 36.09 -11.61
N ALA A 22 1.43 35.71 -12.74
CA ALA A 22 1.71 36.30 -14.05
C ALA A 22 0.40 36.39 -14.85
N ALA A 23 -0.58 37.08 -14.27
CA ALA A 23 -1.71 37.64 -14.99
C ALA A 23 -2.09 38.95 -14.30
N GLY A 24 -1.57 40.06 -14.83
CA GLY A 24 -2.03 41.41 -14.51
C GLY A 24 -1.15 42.19 -13.55
N GLU A 25 -0.60 43.27 -14.12
CA GLU A 25 -0.26 44.56 -13.48
C GLU A 25 1.13 44.73 -12.82
N ASP A 26 1.76 45.80 -13.29
CA ASP A 26 3.04 46.38 -12.88
C ASP A 26 3.14 46.57 -11.36
N PHE A 27 4.36 46.43 -10.81
CA PHE A 27 5.01 47.45 -9.96
C PHE A 27 6.35 46.89 -9.45
N CYS A 28 7.45 47.37 -10.04
CA CYS A 28 8.76 47.35 -9.38
C CYS A 28 8.87 48.58 -8.49
N SER A 29 9.11 48.40 -7.19
CA SER A 29 9.83 49.39 -6.38
C SER A 29 10.54 48.73 -5.20
N ASN A 30 11.88 48.73 -5.29
CA ASN A 30 12.88 49.03 -4.26
C ASN A 30 12.70 48.45 -2.85
N GLU A 31 13.59 47.54 -2.45
CA GLU A 31 14.76 47.80 -1.58
C GLU A 31 15.29 46.47 -0.99
N ASP A 32 16.52 46.13 -1.39
CA ASP A 32 17.57 45.40 -0.68
C ASP A 32 17.18 44.25 0.28
N ASP A 33 17.21 43.02 -0.24
CA ASP A 33 17.74 41.87 0.52
C ASP A 33 18.83 41.18 -0.30
N ASP A 34 20.06 41.41 0.15
CA ASP A 34 21.33 41.09 -0.47
C ASP A 34 21.58 39.57 -0.40
N SER A 35 21.01 38.81 -1.35
CA SER A 35 21.30 37.38 -1.46
C SER A 35 22.66 37.15 -2.17
N PRO A 36 23.55 36.30 -1.64
CA PRO A 36 24.93 36.20 -2.10
C PRO A 36 25.02 35.29 -3.32
N PHE A 37 24.39 35.66 -4.44
CA PHE A 37 24.74 35.11 -5.74
C PHE A 37 25.88 35.95 -6.35
N GLU A 38 26.97 36.09 -5.59
CA GLU A 38 28.26 36.46 -6.17
C GLU A 38 28.54 35.54 -7.36
N LYS A 39 28.92 36.12 -8.50
CA LYS A 39 29.41 35.44 -9.71
C LYS A 39 30.77 34.76 -9.45
N ALA A 40 30.85 33.93 -8.42
CA ALA A 40 32.09 33.33 -7.98
C ALA A 40 32.62 32.34 -9.05
N PRO A 41 33.91 32.44 -9.41
CA PRO A 41 34.49 31.60 -10.44
C PRO A 41 34.56 30.13 -9.98
N CYS A 42 34.34 29.21 -10.92
CA CYS A 42 34.48 27.78 -10.65
C CYS A 42 35.94 27.45 -10.36
N THR A 43 36.25 27.09 -9.11
CA THR A 43 37.60 26.75 -8.67
C THR A 43 37.71 25.30 -8.22
N ALA A 44 38.91 24.71 -8.27
CA ALA A 44 39.15 23.34 -7.80
C ALA A 44 38.80 23.14 -6.29
N VAL A 45 38.78 24.22 -5.51
CA VAL A 45 38.46 24.22 -4.08
C VAL A 45 36.95 24.34 -3.81
N ARG A 46 36.15 24.73 -4.82
CA ARG A 46 34.70 24.94 -4.72
C ARG A 46 33.92 24.11 -5.75
N THR A 47 34.11 22.79 -5.71
CA THR A 47 33.34 21.86 -6.53
C THR A 47 31.90 21.71 -6.01
N GLY A 48 30.91 21.62 -6.90
CA GLY A 48 29.49 21.44 -6.53
C GLY A 48 28.64 22.70 -6.51
N MET A 49 29.21 23.87 -6.86
CA MET A 49 28.42 25.09 -7.09
C MET A 49 27.52 24.94 -8.32
N VAL A 50 26.30 25.48 -8.22
CA VAL A 50 25.29 25.49 -9.29
C VAL A 50 25.09 26.94 -9.74
N ARG A 51 25.00 27.16 -11.05
CA ARG A 51 24.57 28.46 -11.60
C ARG A 51 23.52 28.31 -12.69
N SER A 52 22.64 29.29 -12.75
CA SER A 52 21.83 29.63 -13.92
C SER A 52 22.56 30.73 -14.69
N THR A 53 22.64 30.62 -16.01
CA THR A 53 23.13 31.72 -16.86
C THR A 53 21.96 32.22 -17.71
N GLU A 54 21.71 33.53 -17.70
CA GLU A 54 20.64 34.15 -18.47
C GLU A 54 20.68 33.69 -19.94
N GLY A 55 19.55 33.19 -20.42
CA GLY A 55 19.39 32.66 -21.78
C GLY A 55 19.59 31.15 -21.94
N GLN A 56 19.99 30.39 -20.92
CA GLN A 56 20.10 28.92 -20.99
C GLN A 56 18.97 28.22 -20.22
N LYS A 57 18.31 27.24 -20.87
CA LYS A 57 17.27 26.38 -20.26
C LYS A 57 17.82 25.25 -19.36
N PHE A 58 19.08 25.34 -18.94
CA PHE A 58 19.75 24.29 -18.19
C PHE A 58 20.68 24.88 -17.13
N LEU A 59 20.89 24.13 -16.04
CA LEU A 59 21.81 24.52 -14.97
C LEU A 59 23.25 24.15 -15.35
N SER A 60 24.24 24.81 -14.76
CA SER A 60 25.64 24.44 -14.89
C SER A 60 26.27 24.10 -13.54
N LEU A 61 27.08 23.04 -13.50
CA LEU A 61 27.79 22.57 -12.30
C LEU A 61 29.29 22.88 -12.39
N CYS A 62 29.88 23.34 -11.29
CA CYS A 62 31.33 23.51 -11.19
C CYS A 62 32.01 22.17 -10.85
N LEU A 63 32.78 21.63 -11.80
CA LEU A 63 33.53 20.39 -11.66
C LEU A 63 34.96 20.60 -12.16
N ASN A 64 35.96 20.35 -11.30
CA ASN A 64 37.39 20.45 -11.62
C ASN A 64 37.78 21.76 -12.32
N ASN A 65 37.43 22.90 -11.71
CA ASN A 65 37.75 24.25 -12.23
C ASN A 65 37.08 24.59 -13.59
N ARG A 66 36.04 23.85 -14.01
CA ARG A 66 35.26 24.12 -15.22
C ARG A 66 33.76 24.04 -14.97
N TRP A 67 33.01 24.95 -15.60
CA TRP A 67 31.56 24.87 -15.67
C TRP A 67 31.15 23.85 -16.72
N LYS A 68 30.37 22.84 -16.32
CA LYS A 68 29.81 21.85 -17.24
C LYS A 68 28.29 22.00 -17.30
N PRO A 69 27.68 21.96 -18.50
CA PRO A 69 26.24 21.90 -18.65
C PRO A 69 25.66 20.70 -17.89
N TYR A 70 24.66 20.94 -17.06
CA TYR A 70 23.85 19.91 -16.44
C TYR A 70 22.51 19.85 -17.16
N TYR A 71 22.42 18.90 -18.08
CA TYR A 71 21.16 18.49 -18.66
C TYR A 71 20.62 17.35 -17.78
N PRO A 72 19.46 17.48 -17.12
CA PRO A 72 18.80 16.33 -16.54
C PRO A 72 18.41 15.41 -17.70
N GLN A 73 19.29 14.46 -18.03
CA GLN A 73 19.06 13.46 -19.06
C GLN A 73 17.94 12.52 -18.60
N GLY A 74 17.00 12.22 -19.50
CA GLY A 74 15.82 11.42 -19.21
C GLY A 74 16.15 10.02 -18.65
N SER A 75 15.59 9.75 -17.45
CA SER A 75 15.28 8.49 -16.74
C SER A 75 16.38 7.43 -16.50
N PRO A 76 16.30 6.62 -15.41
CA PRO A 76 15.66 6.81 -14.10
C PRO A 76 16.66 6.54 -12.95
N VAL A 77 16.91 7.54 -12.09
CA VAL A 77 17.41 7.27 -10.74
C VAL A 77 16.22 7.51 -9.82
N PRO A 78 15.74 6.51 -9.05
CA PRO A 78 14.61 6.68 -8.15
C PRO A 78 15.07 7.50 -6.94
N THR A 79 15.14 8.81 -7.12
CA THR A 79 14.91 9.76 -6.03
C THR A 79 13.45 9.61 -5.61
N CYS A 80 13.13 9.76 -4.32
CA CYS A 80 11.80 9.65 -3.67
C CYS A 80 10.68 10.53 -4.27
N TYR A 81 10.45 10.48 -5.57
CA TYR A 81 9.11 10.41 -6.14
C TYR A 81 8.77 8.93 -6.16
N ASP A 82 8.16 8.51 -5.07
CA ASP A 82 7.54 7.20 -4.91
C ASP A 82 6.71 6.87 -6.15
N ILE A 83 6.76 5.61 -6.58
CA ILE A 83 5.67 5.05 -7.37
C ILE A 83 4.46 5.06 -6.44
N CYS A 84 3.79 6.20 -6.25
CA CYS A 84 2.56 6.24 -5.48
C CYS A 84 1.53 5.46 -6.28
N ILE A 85 1.20 4.25 -5.83
CA ILE A 85 0.17 3.45 -6.47
C ILE A 85 -1.18 4.09 -6.14
N PRO A 86 -1.89 4.66 -7.14
CA PRO A 86 -3.10 5.41 -6.86
C PRO A 86 -4.19 4.51 -6.30
N GLY A 87 -5.13 5.12 -5.58
CA GLY A 87 -6.28 4.42 -5.02
C GLY A 87 -6.03 3.73 -3.68
N LEU A 88 -4.89 3.97 -3.03
CA LEU A 88 -4.66 3.54 -1.65
C LEU A 88 -5.67 4.23 -0.73
N ILE A 89 -6.44 3.44 0.03
CA ILE A 89 -7.50 3.92 0.93
C ILE A 89 -7.38 3.34 2.35
N GLY A 90 -6.31 2.59 2.60
CA GLY A 90 -5.96 2.05 3.91
C GLY A 90 -4.56 1.46 3.87
N HIS A 91 -3.70 1.82 4.81
CA HIS A 91 -2.33 1.32 4.94
C HIS A 91 -1.96 1.14 6.42
N TRP A 92 -2.05 -0.10 6.91
CA TRP A 92 -1.67 -0.45 8.26
C TRP A 92 -0.26 -1.03 8.25
N ARG A 93 0.72 -0.16 8.51
CA ARG A 93 2.13 -0.54 8.63
C ARG A 93 2.42 -1.37 9.86
N MET A 94 1.59 -1.25 10.91
CA MET A 94 1.72 -2.01 12.16
C MET A 94 3.06 -1.80 12.89
N ASN A 95 3.62 -0.59 12.75
CA ASN A 95 4.96 -0.25 13.23
C ASN A 95 5.02 0.26 14.67
N GLU A 96 3.87 0.31 15.37
CA GLU A 96 3.80 0.83 16.73
C GLU A 96 4.68 0.02 17.68
N GLN A 97 5.27 0.68 18.67
CA GLN A 97 6.17 0.02 19.60
C GLN A 97 5.43 -0.76 20.69
N THR A 98 4.27 -0.25 21.09
CA THR A 98 3.44 -0.72 22.21
C THR A 98 1.98 -0.41 21.93
N GLY A 99 1.08 -1.00 22.73
CA GLY A 99 -0.34 -0.67 22.72
C GLY A 99 -1.14 -1.45 21.67
N GLU A 100 -2.41 -1.08 21.60
CA GLU A 100 -3.43 -1.79 20.81
C GLU A 100 -3.82 -1.05 19.53
N GLU A 101 -3.51 0.24 19.42
CA GLU A 101 -3.79 1.01 18.22
C GLU A 101 -2.97 0.51 17.02
N VAL A 102 -3.57 0.46 15.83
CA VAL A 102 -2.90 0.14 14.57
C VAL A 102 -3.18 1.28 13.60
N ALA A 103 -2.19 2.14 13.36
CA ALA A 103 -2.41 3.37 12.60
C ALA A 103 -2.65 3.10 11.11
N ASP A 104 -3.49 3.92 10.49
CA ASP A 104 -3.67 3.98 9.03
C ASP A 104 -2.84 5.13 8.45
N ASP A 105 -1.78 4.80 7.71
CA ASP A 105 -0.86 5.75 7.08
C ASP A 105 -1.31 6.16 5.65
N SER A 106 -2.53 5.80 5.23
CA SER A 106 -3.04 6.14 3.89
C SER A 106 -3.54 7.59 3.77
N GLY A 107 -3.69 8.31 4.88
CA GLY A 107 -4.28 9.65 4.94
C GLY A 107 -5.81 9.66 5.07
N TYR A 108 -6.44 8.50 5.29
CA TYR A 108 -7.88 8.38 5.55
C TYR A 108 -8.24 8.11 7.02
N GLU A 109 -7.24 8.01 7.90
CA GLU A 109 -7.43 7.85 9.36
C GLU A 109 -8.32 6.66 9.76
N ASN A 110 -8.34 5.57 8.97
CA ASN A 110 -9.07 4.34 9.32
C ASN A 110 -8.24 3.48 10.29
N HIS A 111 -7.93 4.02 11.46
CA HIS A 111 -7.15 3.30 12.47
C HIS A 111 -7.84 2.01 12.91
N GLY A 112 -7.04 0.98 13.14
CA GLY A 112 -7.48 -0.28 13.72
C GLY A 112 -7.24 -0.36 15.22
N LEU A 113 -7.94 -1.27 15.88
CA LEU A 113 -7.70 -1.67 17.26
C LEU A 113 -7.37 -3.18 17.29
N ALA A 114 -6.20 -3.51 17.82
CA ALA A 114 -5.73 -4.86 18.06
C ALA A 114 -6.26 -5.37 19.41
N THR A 115 -6.87 -6.55 19.41
CA THR A 115 -7.22 -7.28 20.63
C THR A 115 -6.58 -8.66 20.59
N GLY A 116 -5.54 -8.86 21.40
CA GLY A 116 -4.72 -10.07 21.39
C GLY A 116 -3.35 -9.93 20.72
N PRO A 117 -3.25 -9.51 19.45
CA PRO A 117 -1.95 -9.49 18.77
C PRO A 117 -1.12 -8.31 19.25
N VAL A 118 0.17 -8.55 19.46
CA VAL A 118 1.09 -7.59 20.08
C VAL A 118 2.14 -7.09 19.09
N PRO A 119 2.60 -5.84 19.20
CA PRO A 119 3.71 -5.36 18.39
C PRO A 119 4.99 -6.19 18.59
N LYS A 120 5.62 -6.57 17.48
CA LYS A 120 6.87 -7.37 17.47
C LYS A 120 7.76 -6.95 16.30
N LEU A 121 9.07 -7.15 16.42
CA LEU A 121 9.99 -7.01 15.28
C LEU A 121 9.54 -7.92 14.14
N SER A 122 9.54 -7.37 12.93
CA SER A 122 8.85 -7.95 11.78
C SER A 122 9.68 -7.80 10.50
N LYS A 123 9.05 -7.93 9.33
CA LYS A 123 9.71 -7.97 8.02
C LYS A 123 10.55 -6.73 7.74
N PHE A 124 10.00 -5.54 8.03
CA PHE A 124 10.63 -4.26 7.70
C PHE A 124 11.10 -3.55 8.97
N THR A 125 10.17 -3.24 9.88
CA THR A 125 10.52 -2.72 11.20
C THR A 125 9.78 -3.48 12.29
N ARG A 126 8.45 -3.40 12.31
CA ARG A 126 7.55 -4.02 13.28
C ARG A 126 6.29 -4.50 12.58
N GLY A 127 5.51 -5.29 13.29
CA GLY A 127 4.27 -5.87 12.82
C GLY A 127 3.45 -6.35 14.00
N ARG A 128 2.28 -6.92 13.74
CA ARG A 128 1.43 -7.48 14.80
C ARG A 128 1.57 -8.99 14.85
N TYR A 129 2.07 -9.49 15.97
CA TYR A 129 2.24 -10.92 16.24
C TYR A 129 1.00 -11.51 16.89
N PHE A 130 0.45 -12.53 16.27
CA PHE A 130 -0.70 -13.32 16.72
C PHE A 130 -0.21 -14.66 17.27
N ASP A 131 -0.54 -14.94 18.53
CA ASP A 131 -0.23 -16.21 19.19
C ASP A 131 -1.25 -17.30 18.86
N SER A 132 -2.54 -16.95 18.79
CA SER A 132 -3.64 -17.74 18.24
C SER A 132 -4.99 -16.98 18.21
N ASN A 133 -5.35 -16.21 19.23
CA ASN A 133 -6.73 -15.70 19.42
C ASN A 133 -6.84 -14.17 19.25
N GLY A 134 -6.13 -13.62 18.27
CA GLY A 134 -6.09 -12.18 18.04
C GLY A 134 -6.97 -11.71 16.87
N VAL A 135 -7.38 -10.45 16.91
CA VAL A 135 -7.98 -9.74 15.78
C VAL A 135 -7.51 -8.29 15.77
N ILE A 136 -7.41 -7.70 14.58
CA ILE A 136 -7.35 -6.24 14.41
C ILE A 136 -8.64 -5.81 13.75
N LEU A 137 -9.38 -4.90 14.38
CA LEU A 137 -10.64 -4.37 13.89
C LEU A 137 -10.47 -2.91 13.49
N VAL A 138 -10.76 -2.62 12.23
CA VAL A 138 -10.86 -1.26 11.70
C VAL A 138 -12.35 -0.90 11.63
N PRO A 139 -12.81 0.17 12.30
CA PRO A 139 -14.21 0.60 12.26
C PRO A 139 -14.74 0.76 10.83
N ASP A 140 -16.05 0.61 10.65
CA ASP A 140 -16.65 0.85 9.34
C ASP A 140 -16.46 2.31 8.91
N SER A 141 -16.19 2.49 7.62
CA SER A 141 -15.99 3.79 7.01
C SER A 141 -16.50 3.75 5.56
N PRO A 142 -17.15 4.81 5.05
CA PRO A 142 -17.61 4.86 3.67
C PRO A 142 -16.50 4.64 2.64
N VAL A 143 -15.24 5.00 2.94
CA VAL A 143 -14.12 4.80 2.01
C VAL A 143 -13.74 3.33 1.85
N LEU A 144 -13.94 2.51 2.90
CA LEU A 144 -13.66 1.07 2.89
C LEU A 144 -14.79 0.25 2.23
N ASN A 145 -15.86 0.90 1.79
CA ASN A 145 -17.02 0.27 1.18
C ASN A 145 -16.86 0.19 -0.36
N SER A 146 -16.54 -1.01 -0.85
CA SER A 146 -16.17 -1.23 -2.27
C SER A 146 -17.33 -1.13 -3.27
N GLY A 147 -18.57 -1.09 -2.82
CA GLY A 147 -19.76 -0.84 -3.65
C GLY A 147 -19.91 -1.85 -4.79
N MET A 148 -19.91 -1.35 -6.01
CA MET A 148 -19.87 -2.13 -7.26
C MET A 148 -18.50 -2.08 -7.95
N SER A 149 -17.53 -1.38 -7.35
CA SER A 149 -16.22 -1.10 -7.93
C SER A 149 -15.24 -2.24 -7.69
N SER A 150 -14.20 -2.30 -8.53
CA SER A 150 -13.03 -3.14 -8.28
C SER A 150 -12.24 -2.66 -7.06
N PHE A 151 -11.53 -3.56 -6.39
CA PHE A 151 -10.68 -3.23 -5.25
C PHE A 151 -9.58 -4.28 -5.05
N THR A 152 -8.56 -3.96 -4.25
CA THR A 152 -7.44 -4.87 -3.96
C THR A 152 -7.13 -4.86 -2.47
N VAL A 153 -6.84 -6.03 -1.91
CA VAL A 153 -6.35 -6.20 -0.54
C VAL A 153 -4.97 -6.85 -0.61
N ALA A 154 -3.98 -6.26 0.04
CA ALA A 154 -2.61 -6.78 0.04
C ALA A 154 -2.00 -6.74 1.44
N GLY A 155 -0.97 -7.55 1.69
CA GLY A 155 -0.28 -7.55 2.97
C GLY A 155 0.82 -8.60 3.05
N TRP A 156 1.68 -8.45 4.05
CA TRP A 156 2.73 -9.40 4.36
C TRP A 156 2.36 -10.25 5.56
N VAL A 157 2.59 -11.55 5.43
CA VAL A 157 2.36 -12.50 6.52
C VAL A 157 3.54 -13.43 6.71
N LYS A 158 3.84 -13.74 7.97
CA LYS A 158 4.70 -14.86 8.36
C LYS A 158 3.88 -15.83 9.19
N ILE A 159 3.41 -16.89 8.55
CA ILE A 159 2.55 -17.90 9.19
C ILE A 159 3.41 -18.97 9.84
N LEU A 160 3.12 -19.29 11.09
CA LEU A 160 3.89 -20.25 11.90
C LEU A 160 3.16 -21.58 12.06
N ASP A 161 1.85 -21.61 11.88
CA ASP A 161 1.04 -22.78 12.11
C ASP A 161 -0.29 -22.65 11.35
N VAL A 162 -0.78 -23.77 10.86
CA VAL A 162 -2.01 -23.92 10.05
C VAL A 162 -2.82 -25.14 10.49
N SER A 163 -2.49 -25.68 11.68
CA SER A 163 -3.27 -26.74 12.32
C SER A 163 -4.67 -26.23 12.59
N TYR A 164 -5.70 -26.98 12.18
CA TYR A 164 -7.09 -26.56 12.32
C TYR A 164 -7.39 -26.06 13.75
N PRO A 165 -8.01 -24.88 13.93
CA PRO A 165 -8.68 -24.03 12.93
C PRO A 165 -7.83 -22.81 12.46
N LEU A 166 -6.51 -22.95 12.34
CA LEU A 166 -5.64 -21.87 11.90
C LEU A 166 -5.68 -21.66 10.37
N THR A 167 -5.41 -20.45 9.90
CA THR A 167 -5.38 -20.06 8.47
C THR A 167 -4.21 -19.13 8.16
N THR A 168 -4.10 -18.68 6.89
CA THR A 168 -2.99 -17.89 6.38
C THR A 168 -3.32 -16.40 6.27
N PHE A 169 -4.11 -15.98 5.27
CA PHE A 169 -4.37 -14.58 4.96
C PHE A 169 -5.83 -14.20 5.32
N ALA A 170 -6.12 -14.19 6.63
CA ALA A 170 -7.45 -13.91 7.16
C ALA A 170 -7.81 -12.41 7.05
N VAL A 171 -8.75 -12.09 6.16
CA VAL A 171 -9.32 -10.72 6.03
C VAL A 171 -10.81 -10.80 5.74
N GLN A 172 -11.61 -9.98 6.42
CA GLN A 172 -13.05 -9.97 6.23
C GLN A 172 -13.62 -8.54 6.31
N LYS A 173 -14.50 -8.20 5.37
CA LYS A 173 -15.43 -7.08 5.46
C LYS A 173 -16.79 -7.51 4.92
N GLY A 174 -17.58 -8.10 5.80
CA GLY A 174 -18.81 -8.83 5.49
C GLY A 174 -19.05 -9.90 6.54
N TYR A 175 -20.05 -10.75 6.36
CA TYR A 175 -20.25 -11.90 7.25
C TYR A 175 -21.16 -12.96 6.66
N GLY A 176 -20.82 -14.21 6.96
CA GLY A 176 -21.63 -15.36 6.58
C GLY A 176 -21.67 -15.55 5.07
N CYS A 177 -20.59 -15.18 4.37
CA CYS A 177 -20.50 -15.41 2.93
C CYS A 177 -20.71 -16.91 2.64
N LEU A 178 -20.06 -17.79 3.39
CA LEU A 178 -20.19 -19.25 3.26
C LEU A 178 -21.36 -19.89 4.03
N PHE A 179 -22.33 -19.11 4.50
CA PHE A 179 -23.50 -19.68 5.16
C PHE A 179 -24.29 -20.59 4.20
N PRO A 180 -24.78 -21.76 4.66
CA PRO A 180 -25.68 -22.61 3.90
C PRO A 180 -26.85 -21.82 3.28
N PRO A 181 -27.36 -22.23 2.10
CA PRO A 181 -28.54 -21.64 1.52
C PRO A 181 -29.71 -21.58 2.51
N GLY A 182 -30.35 -20.42 2.63
CA GLY A 182 -31.48 -20.19 3.54
C GLY A 182 -31.10 -19.77 4.97
N GLN A 183 -29.82 -19.85 5.36
CA GLN A 183 -29.42 -19.35 6.68
C GLN A 183 -29.42 -17.81 6.70
N GLU A 184 -30.12 -17.24 7.68
CA GLU A 184 -30.24 -15.79 7.90
C GLU A 184 -29.00 -15.20 8.61
N GLY A 185 -28.97 -13.86 8.75
CA GLY A 185 -27.94 -13.15 9.51
C GLY A 185 -26.63 -12.86 8.76
N TRP A 186 -26.53 -13.23 7.49
CA TRP A 186 -25.42 -12.84 6.63
C TRP A 186 -25.42 -11.33 6.35
N LYS A 187 -24.25 -10.79 6.02
CA LYS A 187 -24.04 -9.41 5.59
C LYS A 187 -23.25 -9.45 4.28
N ALA A 188 -23.73 -8.69 3.28
CA ALA A 188 -23.02 -8.51 2.01
C ALA A 188 -21.57 -8.08 2.27
N GLY A 189 -20.66 -8.41 1.36
CA GLY A 189 -19.24 -8.15 1.54
C GLY A 189 -18.36 -9.23 0.94
N TRP A 190 -17.17 -9.36 1.50
CA TRP A 190 -16.14 -10.27 1.04
C TRP A 190 -15.33 -10.85 2.20
N GLU A 191 -14.81 -12.05 1.99
CA GLU A 191 -14.07 -12.84 2.98
C GLU A 191 -12.90 -13.54 2.27
N ILE A 192 -11.71 -13.47 2.86
CA ILE A 192 -10.46 -14.05 2.34
C ILE A 192 -9.83 -14.90 3.44
N GLY A 193 -9.39 -16.11 3.10
CA GLY A 193 -8.68 -16.99 4.03
C GLY A 193 -9.59 -17.84 4.91
N HIS A 194 -10.86 -18.02 4.55
CA HIS A 194 -11.71 -19.05 5.17
C HIS A 194 -11.24 -20.46 4.80
N ALA A 195 -11.64 -21.47 5.59
CA ALA A 195 -11.46 -22.89 5.28
C ALA A 195 -10.05 -23.24 4.78
N TYR A 196 -9.07 -23.21 5.70
CA TYR A 196 -7.67 -23.46 5.35
C TYR A 196 -7.48 -24.71 4.49
N SER A 197 -6.64 -24.58 3.47
CA SER A 197 -6.22 -25.66 2.59
C SER A 197 -4.77 -25.43 2.17
N SER A 198 -3.93 -26.46 2.24
CA SER A 198 -2.52 -26.37 1.83
C SER A 198 -2.33 -26.06 0.34
N LYS A 199 -3.37 -26.28 -0.47
CA LYS A 199 -3.39 -26.11 -1.93
C LYS A 199 -3.87 -24.74 -2.42
N GLY A 200 -4.40 -23.87 -1.56
CA GLY A 200 -5.02 -22.64 -2.05
C GLY A 200 -5.62 -21.75 -0.99
N LEU A 201 -6.06 -20.56 -1.42
CA LEU A 201 -6.71 -19.56 -0.57
C LEU A 201 -8.19 -19.47 -0.91
N TYR A 202 -9.05 -19.65 0.09
CA TYR A 202 -10.49 -19.52 -0.11
C TYR A 202 -10.88 -18.05 -0.13
N VAL A 203 -11.63 -17.65 -1.14
CA VAL A 203 -12.16 -16.30 -1.31
C VAL A 203 -13.66 -16.38 -1.57
N CYS A 204 -14.42 -15.48 -0.97
CA CYS A 204 -15.86 -15.35 -1.15
C CYS A 204 -16.25 -13.88 -1.29
N ILE A 205 -17.21 -13.60 -2.17
CA ILE A 205 -17.85 -12.29 -2.32
C ILE A 205 -19.37 -12.48 -2.50
N ARG A 206 -20.16 -11.66 -1.80
CA ARG A 206 -21.62 -11.74 -1.79
C ARG A 206 -22.24 -10.35 -1.79
N ASP A 207 -23.17 -10.09 -2.69
CA ASP A 207 -23.86 -8.79 -2.76
C ASP A 207 -25.14 -8.75 -1.91
N ARG A 208 -25.72 -7.54 -1.80
CA ARG A 208 -26.97 -7.29 -1.07
C ARG A 208 -28.20 -8.02 -1.64
N LYS A 209 -28.13 -8.55 -2.86
CA LYS A 209 -29.19 -9.37 -3.47
C LYS A 209 -28.93 -10.87 -3.29
N ASN A 210 -28.00 -11.24 -2.41
CA ASN A 210 -27.63 -12.63 -2.14
C ASN A 210 -27.03 -13.35 -3.37
N ARG A 211 -26.47 -12.61 -4.34
CA ARG A 211 -25.67 -13.23 -5.40
C ARG A 211 -24.26 -13.39 -4.87
N MET A 212 -23.75 -14.61 -4.95
CA MET A 212 -22.50 -15.00 -4.33
C MET A 212 -21.62 -15.73 -5.33
N ALA A 213 -20.31 -15.52 -5.18
CA ALA A 213 -19.28 -16.31 -5.82
C ALA A 213 -18.21 -16.65 -4.78
N GLN A 214 -17.77 -17.91 -4.78
CA GLN A 214 -16.77 -18.40 -3.85
C GLN A 214 -15.95 -19.53 -4.47
N LYS A 215 -14.67 -19.59 -4.14
CA LYS A 215 -13.78 -20.65 -4.59
C LYS A 215 -12.51 -20.66 -3.75
N ARG A 216 -11.89 -21.82 -3.62
CA ARG A 216 -10.47 -21.94 -3.29
C ARG A 216 -9.65 -21.67 -4.54
N ILE A 217 -9.02 -20.51 -4.63
CA ILE A 217 -8.06 -20.22 -5.70
C ILE A 217 -6.82 -21.06 -5.44
N GLU A 218 -6.49 -21.95 -6.37
CA GLU A 218 -5.35 -22.86 -6.21
C GLU A 218 -4.01 -22.15 -6.37
N PHE A 219 -3.03 -22.56 -5.57
CA PHE A 219 -1.66 -22.06 -5.66
C PHE A 219 -0.92 -22.78 -6.78
N ASP A 220 -0.14 -22.03 -7.56
CA ASP A 220 0.82 -22.59 -8.50
C ASP A 220 1.88 -23.42 -7.75
N ASP A 221 2.53 -24.32 -8.49
CA ASP A 221 3.70 -25.04 -7.99
C ASP A 221 4.79 -24.09 -7.48
N GLY A 222 5.34 -24.42 -6.31
CA GLY A 222 6.32 -23.58 -5.61
C GLY A 222 5.70 -22.57 -4.64
N PHE A 223 4.39 -22.34 -4.69
CA PHE A 223 3.67 -21.42 -3.80
C PHE A 223 2.75 -22.14 -2.81
N GLN A 224 2.80 -23.47 -2.75
CA GLN A 224 2.06 -24.23 -1.75
C GLN A 224 2.52 -23.93 -0.32
N GLN A 225 1.61 -24.10 0.65
CA GLN A 225 1.83 -23.60 2.01
C GLN A 225 3.10 -24.14 2.70
N HIS A 226 3.49 -25.37 2.44
CA HIS A 226 4.71 -25.95 3.02
C HIS A 226 5.99 -25.22 2.61
N HIS A 227 5.99 -24.50 1.47
CA HIS A 227 7.08 -23.62 1.06
C HIS A 227 7.02 -22.24 1.72
N LEU A 228 5.85 -21.80 2.20
CA LEU A 228 5.62 -20.45 2.73
C LEU A 228 5.62 -20.40 4.27
N LEU A 229 5.42 -21.54 4.95
CA LEU A 229 5.48 -21.62 6.40
C LEU A 229 6.83 -21.13 6.92
N TYR A 230 6.78 -20.39 8.02
CA TYR A 230 7.94 -19.78 8.67
C TYR A 230 8.70 -18.75 7.81
N GLN A 231 8.18 -18.39 6.64
CA GLN A 231 8.76 -17.39 5.75
C GLN A 231 7.79 -16.22 5.58
N TRP A 232 8.34 -15.06 5.21
CA TRP A 232 7.52 -13.91 4.84
C TRP A 232 6.97 -14.11 3.43
N ALA A 233 5.64 -14.03 3.30
CA ALA A 233 4.96 -14.07 2.02
C ALA A 233 4.09 -12.82 1.85
N HIS A 234 4.15 -12.22 0.66
CA HIS A 234 3.24 -11.14 0.28
C HIS A 234 2.04 -11.72 -0.45
N TYR A 235 0.85 -11.47 0.06
CA TYR A 235 -0.40 -11.81 -0.59
C TYR A 235 -1.04 -10.55 -1.16
N ALA A 236 -1.55 -10.62 -2.39
CA ALA A 236 -2.49 -9.62 -2.91
C ALA A 236 -3.68 -10.32 -3.56
N VAL A 237 -4.89 -9.91 -3.19
CA VAL A 237 -6.14 -10.41 -3.74
C VAL A 237 -6.83 -9.26 -4.46
N VAL A 238 -6.91 -9.36 -5.79
CA VAL A 238 -7.42 -8.32 -6.68
C VAL A 238 -8.82 -8.72 -7.13
N PHE A 239 -9.83 -7.98 -6.68
CA PHE A 239 -11.22 -8.13 -7.10
C PHE A 239 -11.47 -7.21 -8.29
N ASP A 240 -11.34 -7.74 -9.50
CA ASP A 240 -11.68 -7.02 -10.72
C ASP A 240 -13.15 -7.27 -11.09
N ARG A 241 -13.99 -6.31 -10.76
CA ARG A 241 -15.45 -6.36 -10.93
C ARG A 241 -15.94 -5.65 -12.18
N GLN A 242 -15.04 -5.01 -12.92
CA GLN A 242 -15.40 -4.09 -14.00
C GLN A 242 -14.83 -4.52 -15.35
N GLN A 243 -13.63 -5.10 -15.40
CA GLN A 243 -13.01 -5.49 -16.67
C GLN A 243 -13.12 -7.00 -16.89
N GLN A 244 -12.60 -7.82 -15.97
CA GLN A 244 -12.54 -9.28 -16.14
C GLN A 244 -13.59 -10.04 -15.34
N GLU A 245 -14.30 -9.38 -14.42
CA GLU A 245 -15.27 -10.00 -13.52
C GLU A 245 -14.70 -11.23 -12.78
N LYS A 246 -13.45 -11.10 -12.32
CA LYS A 246 -12.68 -12.16 -11.66
C LYS A 246 -11.94 -11.66 -10.43
N VAL A 247 -11.66 -12.58 -9.52
CA VAL A 247 -10.69 -12.39 -8.45
C VAL A 247 -9.39 -13.10 -8.80
N PHE A 248 -8.28 -12.35 -8.72
CA PHE A 248 -6.93 -12.86 -8.91
C PHE A 248 -6.18 -12.89 -7.59
N LEU A 249 -5.35 -13.92 -7.43
CA LEU A 249 -4.43 -14.03 -6.32
C LEU A 249 -3.00 -13.83 -6.81
N TYR A 250 -2.21 -13.10 -6.05
CA TYR A 250 -0.77 -12.96 -6.22
C TYR A 250 -0.06 -13.39 -4.95
N ILE A 251 1.02 -14.14 -5.09
CA ILE A 251 1.91 -14.51 -3.99
C ILE A 251 3.32 -14.08 -4.38
N ASN A 252 3.97 -13.31 -3.50
CA ASN A 252 5.31 -12.77 -3.72
C ASN A 252 5.46 -12.06 -5.08
N GLY A 253 4.45 -11.26 -5.44
CA GLY A 253 4.41 -10.51 -6.70
C GLY A 253 4.05 -11.34 -7.94
N LYS A 254 3.93 -12.67 -7.84
CA LYS A 254 3.55 -13.54 -8.96
C LYS A 254 2.05 -13.83 -8.94
N LYS A 255 1.37 -13.51 -10.05
CA LYS A 255 -0.03 -13.91 -10.29
C LYS A 255 -0.13 -15.44 -10.35
N GLN A 256 -1.06 -16.00 -9.59
CA GLN A 256 -1.38 -17.42 -9.66
C GLN A 256 -2.22 -17.70 -10.92
N SER A 257 -2.10 -18.91 -11.47
CA SER A 257 -2.76 -19.27 -12.73
C SER A 257 -4.27 -19.45 -12.56
N ASP A 258 -4.70 -19.89 -11.37
CA ASP A 258 -6.12 -20.04 -11.05
C ASP A 258 -6.77 -18.69 -10.67
N SER A 259 -8.10 -18.61 -10.85
CA SER A 259 -8.89 -17.43 -10.52
C SER A 259 -10.32 -17.82 -10.11
N LEU A 260 -11.02 -16.87 -9.47
CA LEU A 260 -12.43 -17.01 -9.13
C LEU A 260 -13.27 -16.13 -10.06
N ASP A 261 -14.22 -16.73 -10.78
CA ASP A 261 -15.24 -16.00 -11.54
C ASP A 261 -16.26 -15.36 -10.59
N ILE A 262 -16.53 -14.07 -10.76
CA ILE A 262 -17.48 -13.30 -9.95
C ILE A 262 -18.53 -12.56 -10.79
N SER A 263 -18.72 -12.97 -12.05
CA SER A 263 -19.68 -12.36 -13.01
C SER A 263 -21.15 -12.38 -12.52
N ALA A 264 -21.46 -13.29 -11.61
CA ALA A 264 -22.77 -13.38 -10.95
C ALA A 264 -23.00 -12.24 -9.93
N VAL A 265 -21.95 -11.67 -9.34
CA VAL A 265 -22.02 -10.72 -8.22
C VAL A 265 -22.04 -9.28 -8.73
N ARG A 266 -23.19 -8.89 -9.29
CA ARG A 266 -23.37 -7.60 -9.97
C ARG A 266 -23.85 -6.45 -9.07
N GLY A 267 -24.13 -6.73 -7.79
CA GLY A 267 -24.72 -5.75 -6.87
C GLY A 267 -23.71 -5.11 -5.94
N SER A 268 -24.17 -4.19 -5.10
CA SER A 268 -23.32 -3.59 -4.07
C SER A 268 -22.93 -4.62 -3.01
N VAL A 269 -21.64 -4.62 -2.63
CA VAL A 269 -21.11 -5.41 -1.51
C VAL A 269 -20.94 -4.58 -0.23
N ASN A 270 -21.46 -3.35 -0.20
CA ASN A 270 -21.39 -2.47 0.96
C ASN A 270 -22.08 -3.05 2.18
N ASN A 271 -21.48 -2.81 3.34
CA ASN A 271 -21.97 -3.25 4.64
C ASN A 271 -21.51 -2.29 5.75
N ASP A 272 -22.03 -2.53 6.94
CA ASP A 272 -21.77 -1.80 8.18
C ASP A 272 -20.78 -2.53 9.09
N ARG A 273 -20.10 -3.58 8.59
CA ARG A 273 -19.16 -4.37 9.40
C ARG A 273 -17.79 -3.69 9.42
N PRO A 274 -17.07 -3.79 10.56
CA PRO A 274 -15.66 -3.43 10.59
C PRO A 274 -14.87 -4.30 9.60
N LEU A 275 -13.78 -3.76 9.09
CA LEU A 275 -12.77 -4.55 8.40
C LEU A 275 -11.93 -5.27 9.46
N ALA A 276 -11.77 -6.59 9.33
CA ALA A 276 -11.07 -7.42 10.28
C ALA A 276 -9.83 -8.08 9.66
N PHE A 277 -8.72 -8.07 10.38
CA PHE A 277 -7.49 -8.81 10.04
C PHE A 277 -7.19 -9.88 11.09
N GLY A 278 -6.73 -11.05 10.63
CA GLY A 278 -6.20 -12.12 11.47
C GLY A 278 -7.25 -13.05 12.09
N TYR A 279 -8.55 -12.76 11.92
CA TYR A 279 -9.64 -13.60 12.38
C TYR A 279 -10.84 -13.53 11.44
N LEU A 280 -11.50 -14.67 11.21
CA LEU A 280 -12.79 -14.75 10.53
C LEU A 280 -13.50 -16.06 10.84
N HIS A 281 -14.75 -16.02 11.31
CA HIS A 281 -15.59 -17.21 11.54
C HIS A 281 -14.90 -18.36 12.32
N GLY A 282 -14.17 -18.04 13.39
CA GLY A 282 -13.44 -19.03 14.19
C GLY A 282 -12.11 -19.49 13.59
N TRP A 283 -11.83 -19.14 12.32
CA TRP A 283 -10.49 -19.27 11.73
C TRP A 283 -9.58 -18.17 12.24
N LYS A 284 -8.36 -18.55 12.54
CA LYS A 284 -7.43 -17.78 13.35
C LYS A 284 -6.06 -17.70 12.70
N THR A 285 -5.36 -16.60 12.92
CA THR A 285 -3.96 -16.48 12.51
C THR A 285 -3.02 -16.83 13.66
N LYS A 286 -1.98 -17.60 13.37
CA LYS A 286 -0.81 -17.78 14.24
C LYS A 286 0.44 -17.42 13.46
N GLY A 287 0.99 -16.26 13.72
CA GLY A 287 1.97 -15.64 12.84
C GLY A 287 2.17 -14.16 13.09
N THR A 288 2.81 -13.47 12.14
CA THR A 288 2.97 -12.01 12.18
C THR A 288 2.37 -11.40 10.93
N LEU A 289 1.57 -10.35 11.10
CA LEU A 289 1.02 -9.53 10.03
C LEU A 289 1.81 -8.22 9.93
N ASP A 290 1.98 -7.72 8.71
CA ASP A 290 2.75 -6.51 8.45
C ASP A 290 2.27 -5.86 7.15
N GLU A 291 2.34 -4.53 7.06
CA GLU A 291 2.15 -3.78 5.81
C GLU A 291 0.85 -4.11 5.04
N TYR A 292 -0.28 -4.20 5.76
CA TYR A 292 -1.59 -4.45 5.14
C TYR A 292 -2.10 -3.21 4.41
N ARG A 293 -2.68 -3.39 3.22
CA ARG A 293 -3.18 -2.32 2.35
C ARG A 293 -4.52 -2.66 1.74
N VAL A 294 -5.34 -1.63 1.52
CA VAL A 294 -6.55 -1.70 0.71
C VAL A 294 -6.49 -0.61 -0.36
N TYR A 295 -6.78 -1.00 -1.61
CA TYR A 295 -6.92 -0.10 -2.74
C TYR A 295 -8.35 -0.11 -3.28
N ASN A 296 -8.89 1.04 -3.66
CA ASN A 296 -10.23 1.21 -4.22
C ASN A 296 -10.32 0.89 -5.73
N ARG A 297 -9.39 0.08 -6.24
CA ARG A 297 -9.34 -0.38 -7.62
C ARG A 297 -8.66 -1.75 -7.75
N ALA A 298 -8.80 -2.36 -8.92
CA ALA A 298 -7.98 -3.51 -9.29
C ALA A 298 -6.54 -3.06 -9.58
N LEU A 299 -5.56 -3.68 -8.94
CA LEU A 299 -4.14 -3.51 -9.25
C LEU A 299 -3.70 -4.48 -10.36
N GLY A 300 -2.83 -4.00 -11.25
CA GLY A 300 -2.20 -4.80 -12.30
C GLY A 300 -0.91 -5.49 -11.85
N ASP A 301 -0.39 -6.39 -12.70
CA ASP A 301 0.80 -7.20 -12.42
C ASP A 301 2.03 -6.36 -12.02
N LEU A 302 2.27 -5.25 -12.72
CA LEU A 302 3.40 -4.35 -12.45
C LEU A 302 3.28 -3.66 -11.09
N GLU A 303 2.05 -3.28 -10.69
CA GLU A 303 1.78 -2.56 -9.45
C GLU A 303 1.93 -3.50 -8.25
N VAL A 304 1.33 -4.69 -8.33
CA VAL A 304 1.51 -5.73 -7.30
C VAL A 304 2.98 -6.14 -7.19
N GLY A 305 3.68 -6.26 -8.33
CA GLY A 305 5.11 -6.54 -8.37
C GLY A 305 5.96 -5.42 -7.74
N ALA A 306 5.56 -4.16 -7.88
CA ALA A 306 6.23 -3.02 -7.27
C ALA A 306 6.07 -3.02 -5.73
N ILE A 307 4.85 -3.22 -5.22
CA ILE A 307 4.57 -3.33 -3.77
C ILE A 307 5.38 -4.46 -3.13
N PHE A 308 5.46 -5.61 -3.82
CA PHE A 308 6.24 -6.75 -3.33
C PHE A 308 7.74 -6.44 -3.22
N LYS A 309 8.30 -5.70 -4.20
CA LYS A 309 9.74 -5.37 -4.21
C LYS A 309 10.08 -4.24 -3.25
N ASN A 310 9.16 -3.29 -3.06
CA ASN A 310 9.37 -2.14 -2.19
C ASN A 310 8.06 -1.79 -1.46
N HIS A 311 8.05 -2.05 -0.15
CA HIS A 311 6.92 -1.71 0.72
C HIS A 311 6.73 -0.20 0.95
N LEU A 312 7.60 0.68 0.45
CA LEU A 312 7.40 2.13 0.57
C LEU A 312 6.62 2.72 -0.62
N VAL A 313 6.28 1.88 -1.60
CA VAL A 313 5.51 2.18 -2.82
C VAL A 313 4.00 2.21 -2.52
#